data_AF-A0A0A9DHX2-F1
#
_entry.id   AF-A0A0A9DHX2-F1
#
_cell.length_a   1.000
_cell.length_b   1.000
_cell.length_c   1.000
_cell.angle_alpha   90.00
_cell.angle_beta   90.00
_cell.angle_gamma   90.00
#
_symmetry.space_group_name_H-M   'P 1'
#
loop_
_entity.id
_entity.type
_entity.pdbx_description
1 polymer ?
#
loop_
_entity_poly.entity_id
_entity_poly.type
_entity_poly.pdbx_seq_one_letter_code
_entity_poly.pdbx_strand_id
1 'polypeptide(L)'
;MIMDTLGALALATEPPNDEMMKRSPVRRGHSFITRVMWRNILGQGLYQLLVLGILMFDGKRLLNIEGLDADRTINTLIFNSFVFFQVFNEINSREMEKINVFRGIFKNWIFVSILTATVIFQVIIVEFLGTFANTVPLSWELWLLSVILGSLSMIVAVVLKCIPVESRKTEIKPHGYQLIPEGPEAI
;
A
#
# COMPACT_ATOMS: atom_id res chain seq x y z
N MET A 1 7.60 3.60 -11.13
CA MET A 1 8.76 4.51 -10.97
C MET A 1 8.35 5.87 -10.41
N ILE A 2 7.49 6.67 -11.07
CA ILE A 2 7.09 7.98 -10.51
C ILE A 2 6.20 7.81 -9.26
N MET A 3 5.23 6.89 -9.32
CA MET A 3 4.30 6.67 -8.20
C MET A 3 4.99 6.12 -6.94
N ASP A 4 5.94 5.19 -7.09
CA ASP A 4 6.74 4.70 -5.97
C ASP A 4 7.55 5.82 -5.30
N THR A 5 8.04 6.78 -6.10
CA THR A 5 8.79 7.94 -5.60
C THR A 5 7.89 8.92 -4.85
N LEU A 6 6.71 9.22 -5.40
CA LEU A 6 5.74 10.11 -4.76
C LEU A 6 5.18 9.51 -3.47
N GLY A 7 4.89 8.20 -3.46
CA GLY A 7 4.44 7.51 -2.25
C GLY A 7 5.51 7.42 -1.17
N ALA A 8 6.77 7.19 -1.55
CA ALA A 8 7.89 7.26 -0.60
C ALA A 8 8.04 8.66 0.02
N LEU A 9 7.85 9.72 -0.79
CA LEU A 9 7.86 11.10 -0.30
C LEU A 9 6.66 11.38 0.64
N ALA A 10 5.47 10.88 0.33
CA ALA A 10 4.29 11.02 1.18
C ALA A 10 4.50 10.36 2.55
N LEU A 11 5.06 9.15 2.57
CA LEU A 11 5.36 8.42 3.81
C LEU A 11 6.50 9.08 4.60
N ALA A 12 7.46 9.72 3.93
CA ALA A 12 8.56 10.43 4.59
C ALA A 12 8.13 11.78 5.22
N THR A 13 7.03 12.37 4.75
CA THR A 13 6.53 13.68 5.19
C THR A 13 5.48 13.59 6.29
N GLU A 14 5.22 12.39 6.81
CA GLU A 14 4.26 12.19 7.89
C GLU A 14 4.76 12.80 9.21
N PRO A 15 3.92 13.57 9.93
CA PRO A 15 4.30 14.13 11.22
C PRO A 15 4.55 13.02 12.25
N PRO A 16 5.47 13.23 13.20
CA PRO A 16 5.82 12.22 14.20
C PRO A 16 4.60 11.78 14.99
N ASN A 17 4.42 10.46 15.12
CA ASN A 17 3.32 9.87 15.86
C ASN A 17 3.70 9.78 17.35
N ASP A 18 2.87 10.33 18.25
CA ASP A 18 3.15 10.36 19.71
C ASP A 18 3.34 8.97 20.33
N GLU A 19 2.81 7.92 19.68
CA GLU A 19 3.04 6.53 20.10
C GLU A 19 4.47 6.04 19.81
N MET A 20 5.20 6.65 18.88
CA MET A 20 6.63 6.33 18.65
C MET A 20 7.48 6.68 19.87
N MET A 21 7.08 7.69 20.65
CA MET A 21 7.77 8.08 21.88
C MET A 21 7.55 7.10 23.03
N LYS A 22 6.50 6.26 22.98
CA LYS A 22 6.22 5.22 23.98
C LYS A 22 6.84 3.87 23.63
N ARG A 23 7.41 3.74 22.42
CA ARG A 23 8.01 2.50 21.94
C ARG A 23 9.46 2.39 22.41
N SER A 24 9.83 1.23 22.96
CA SER A 24 11.21 0.96 23.37
C SER A 24 12.18 1.13 22.18
N PRO A 25 13.37 1.74 22.38
CA PRO A 25 14.28 2.09 21.30
C PRO A 25 14.72 0.87 20.48
N VAL A 26 14.73 1.03 19.15
CA VAL A 26 15.16 -0.02 18.21
C VAL A 26 16.67 -0.20 18.31
N ARG A 27 17.15 -1.40 18.65
CA ARG A 27 18.58 -1.68 18.83
C ARG A 27 19.28 -1.79 17.46
N ARG A 28 20.49 -1.22 17.34
CA ARG A 28 21.35 -1.12 16.12
C ARG A 28 21.65 -2.44 15.35
N GLY A 29 21.16 -3.60 15.80
CA GLY A 29 21.40 -4.91 15.20
C GLY A 29 20.14 -5.67 14.74
N HIS A 30 18.96 -5.05 14.76
CA HIS A 30 17.75 -5.66 14.18
C HIS A 30 17.71 -5.45 12.66
N SER A 31 17.26 -6.46 11.92
CA SER A 31 16.99 -6.35 10.49
C SER A 31 16.07 -5.15 10.22
N PHE A 32 16.48 -4.25 9.32
CA PHE A 32 15.68 -3.09 8.90
C PHE A 32 14.30 -3.51 8.37
N ILE A 33 14.24 -4.69 7.75
CA ILE A 33 12.98 -5.31 7.31
C ILE A 33 12.56 -6.34 8.36
N THR A 34 11.45 -6.07 9.05
CA THR A 34 10.85 -6.99 10.03
C THR A 34 10.10 -8.13 9.32
N ARG A 35 9.87 -9.25 10.00
CA ARG A 35 9.04 -10.35 9.45
C ARG A 35 7.60 -9.90 9.16
N VAL A 36 7.10 -8.91 9.90
CA VAL A 36 5.80 -8.28 9.67
C VAL A 36 5.77 -7.55 8.33
N MET A 37 6.83 -6.80 8.01
CA MET A 37 6.98 -6.15 6.70
C MET A 37 7.10 -7.17 5.57
N TRP A 38 7.90 -8.22 5.74
CA TRP A 38 8.03 -9.30 4.76
C TRP A 38 6.71 -9.98 4.44
N ARG A 39 5.89 -10.30 5.45
CA ARG A 39 4.53 -10.84 5.25
C ARG A 39 3.67 -9.88 4.42
N ASN A 40 3.68 -8.58 4.75
CA ASN A 40 2.87 -7.59 4.04
C ASN A 40 3.33 -7.42 2.58
N ILE A 41 4.65 -7.31 2.35
CA ILE A 41 5.25 -7.18 1.01
C ILE A 41 4.95 -8.41 0.16
N LEU A 42 5.18 -9.62 0.69
CA LEU A 42 4.92 -10.86 -0.06
C LEU A 42 3.43 -11.07 -0.30
N GLY A 43 2.58 -10.82 0.69
CA GLY A 43 1.14 -11.02 0.54
C GLY A 43 0.50 -10.04 -0.44
N GLN A 44 0.84 -8.74 -0.36
CA GLN A 44 0.39 -7.73 -1.32
C GLN A 44 0.96 -7.99 -2.72
N GLY A 45 2.25 -8.28 -2.82
CA GLY A 45 2.92 -8.57 -4.09
C GLY A 45 2.34 -9.81 -4.78
N LEU A 46 2.07 -10.88 -4.03
CA LEU A 46 1.46 -12.10 -4.56
C LEU A 46 0.02 -11.83 -5.02
N TYR A 47 -0.79 -11.13 -4.23
CA TYR A 47 -2.15 -10.75 -4.63
C TYR A 47 -2.14 -9.94 -5.93
N GLN A 48 -1.28 -8.94 -6.02
CA GLN A 48 -1.17 -8.09 -7.19
C GLN A 48 -0.71 -8.90 -8.42
N LEU A 49 0.26 -9.79 -8.26
CA LEU A 49 0.73 -10.67 -9.35
C LEU A 49 -0.38 -11.60 -9.84
N LEU A 50 -1.14 -12.20 -8.92
CA LEU A 50 -2.25 -13.08 -9.28
C LEU A 50 -3.36 -12.32 -10.00
N VAL A 51 -3.82 -11.19 -9.47
CA VAL A 51 -4.93 -10.43 -10.06
C VAL A 51 -4.55 -9.85 -11.42
N LEU A 52 -3.39 -9.19 -11.52
CA LEU A 52 -2.93 -8.64 -12.80
C LEU A 52 -2.57 -9.75 -13.79
N GLY A 53 -2.02 -10.88 -13.32
CA GLY A 53 -1.76 -12.05 -14.14
C GLY A 53 -3.03 -12.64 -14.73
N ILE A 54 -4.08 -12.81 -13.92
CA ILE A 54 -5.40 -13.25 -14.39
C ILE A 54 -5.97 -12.25 -15.41
N LEU A 55 -5.88 -10.95 -15.15
CA LEU A 55 -6.33 -9.92 -16.09
C LEU A 55 -5.52 -9.96 -17.41
N MET A 56 -4.22 -10.26 -17.34
CA MET A 56 -3.36 -10.34 -18.52
C MET A 56 -3.66 -11.57 -19.40
N PHE A 57 -3.89 -12.73 -18.78
CA PHE A 57 -4.16 -13.98 -19.51
C PHE A 57 -5.64 -14.14 -19.90
N ASP A 58 -6.55 -13.89 -18.96
CA ASP A 58 -7.99 -14.17 -19.11
C ASP A 58 -8.85 -12.90 -19.18
N GLY A 59 -8.28 -11.70 -19.04
CA GLY A 59 -9.06 -10.44 -18.99
C GLY A 59 -9.92 -10.20 -20.22
N LYS A 60 -9.43 -10.56 -21.43
CA LYS A 60 -10.22 -10.47 -22.67
C LYS A 60 -11.48 -11.32 -22.62
N ARG A 61 -11.35 -12.56 -22.12
CA ARG A 61 -12.45 -13.53 -22.02
C ARG A 61 -13.41 -13.17 -20.88
N LEU A 62 -12.88 -12.72 -19.75
CA LEU A 62 -13.66 -12.35 -18.56
C LEU A 62 -14.52 -11.11 -18.79
N LEU A 63 -14.00 -10.12 -19.52
CA LEU A 63 -14.68 -8.85 -19.77
C LEU A 63 -15.40 -8.83 -21.12
N ASN A 64 -15.36 -9.94 -21.85
CA ASN A 64 -15.97 -10.13 -23.18
C ASN A 64 -15.66 -8.96 -24.14
N ILE A 65 -14.41 -8.51 -24.15
CA ILE A 65 -13.97 -7.38 -24.99
C ILE A 65 -13.57 -7.94 -26.34
N GLU A 66 -14.47 -7.83 -27.32
CA GLU A 66 -14.23 -8.20 -28.71
C GLU A 66 -13.85 -6.96 -29.52
N GLY A 67 -12.71 -6.98 -30.21
CA GLY A 67 -12.30 -5.88 -31.09
C GLY A 67 -10.80 -5.84 -31.40
N LEU A 68 -10.43 -5.06 -32.42
CA LEU A 68 -9.05 -4.86 -32.85
C LEU A 68 -8.20 -4.16 -31.76
N ASP A 69 -8.86 -3.36 -30.90
CA ASP A 69 -8.24 -2.63 -29.79
C ASP A 69 -8.32 -3.35 -28.44
N ALA A 70 -8.83 -4.59 -28.38
CA ALA A 70 -9.03 -5.32 -27.13
C ALA A 70 -7.73 -5.47 -26.32
N ASP A 71 -6.60 -5.69 -26.99
CA ASP A 71 -5.27 -5.72 -26.37
C ASP A 71 -4.92 -4.39 -25.68
N ARG A 72 -5.21 -3.26 -26.32
CA ARG A 72 -4.92 -1.93 -25.77
C ARG A 72 -5.84 -1.61 -24.60
N THR A 73 -7.11 -1.99 -24.67
CA THR A 73 -8.07 -1.82 -23.57
C THR A 73 -7.65 -2.62 -22.34
N ILE A 74 -7.28 -3.89 -22.52
CA ILE A 74 -6.82 -4.73 -21.40
C ILE A 74 -5.49 -4.22 -20.83
N ASN A 75 -4.53 -3.83 -21.66
CA ASN A 75 -3.27 -3.26 -21.18
C ASN A 75 -3.50 -1.96 -20.40
N THR A 76 -4.42 -1.12 -20.85
CA THR A 76 -4.79 0.10 -20.13
C THR A 76 -5.49 -0.23 -18.81
N LEU A 77 -6.39 -1.21 -18.79
CA LEU A 77 -7.05 -1.67 -17.57
C LEU A 77 -6.05 -2.24 -16.56
N ILE A 78 -5.07 -3.02 -17.02
CA ILE A 78 -3.98 -3.56 -16.19
C ILE A 78 -3.17 -2.42 -15.60
N PHE A 79 -2.77 -1.44 -16.42
CA PHE A 79 -2.06 -0.26 -15.96
C PHE A 79 -2.87 0.55 -14.94
N ASN A 80 -4.16 0.79 -15.22
CA ASN A 80 -5.05 1.53 -14.32
C ASN A 80 -5.23 0.80 -12.98
N SER A 81 -5.48 -0.51 -13.02
CA SER A 81 -5.60 -1.34 -11.82
C SER A 81 -4.31 -1.38 -11.02
N PHE A 82 -3.15 -1.47 -11.69
CA PHE A 82 -1.83 -1.40 -11.05
C PHE A 82 -1.60 -0.09 -10.31
N VAL A 83 -2.08 1.03 -10.85
CA VAL A 83 -2.01 2.33 -10.18
C VAL A 83 -2.89 2.37 -8.94
N PHE A 84 -4.14 1.90 -9.05
CA PHE A 84 -5.00 1.81 -7.87
C PHE A 84 -4.42 0.87 -6.80
N PHE A 85 -3.82 -0.26 -7.18
CA PHE A 85 -3.14 -1.13 -6.23
C PHE A 85 -2.04 -0.40 -5.45
N GLN A 86 -1.24 0.43 -6.12
CA GLN A 86 -0.22 1.25 -5.45
C GLN A 86 -0.84 2.28 -4.52
N VAL A 87 -1.88 3.00 -4.94
CA VAL A 87 -2.58 3.99 -4.08
C VAL A 87 -3.10 3.33 -2.81
N PHE A 88 -3.75 2.18 -2.92
CA PHE A 88 -4.25 1.43 -1.76
C PHE A 88 -3.12 0.81 -0.92
N ASN A 89 -2.04 0.37 -1.56
CA ASN A 89 -0.87 -0.14 -0.84
C ASN A 89 -0.12 0.97 -0.09
N GLU A 90 -0.10 2.19 -0.62
CA GLU A 90 0.46 3.38 0.05
C GLU A 90 -0.36 3.72 1.31
N ILE A 91 -1.69 3.74 1.19
CA ILE A 91 -2.59 3.85 2.35
C ILE A 91 -2.28 2.74 3.36
N ASN A 92 -2.19 1.48 2.93
CA ASN A 92 -1.93 0.36 3.82
C ASN A 92 -0.56 0.42 4.52
N SER A 93 0.46 0.92 3.82
CA SER A 93 1.85 0.99 4.29
C SER A 93 2.07 2.12 5.29
N ARG A 94 1.18 3.12 5.30
CA ARG A 94 1.16 4.23 6.26
C ARG A 94 1.14 3.76 7.72
N GLU A 95 0.24 2.84 8.06
CA GLU A 95 0.23 2.18 9.36
C GLU A 95 0.38 0.66 9.19
N MET A 96 1.61 0.15 9.25
CA MET A 96 1.91 -1.27 9.07
C MET A 96 1.43 -2.16 10.24
N GLU A 97 1.38 -1.62 11.46
CA GLU A 97 1.09 -2.39 12.69
C GLU A 97 -0.36 -2.30 13.15
N LYS A 98 -1.09 -1.26 12.75
CA LYS A 98 -2.48 -1.04 13.15
C LYS A 98 -3.46 -1.42 12.03
N ILE A 99 -4.62 -1.91 12.45
CA ILE A 99 -5.71 -2.32 11.56
C ILE A 99 -6.49 -1.09 11.06
N ASN A 100 -6.56 -0.01 11.84
CA ASN A 100 -7.31 1.21 11.50
C ASN A 100 -6.49 2.19 10.65
N VAL A 101 -6.11 1.78 9.45
CA VAL A 101 -5.31 2.58 8.52
C VAL A 101 -5.99 3.90 8.12
N PHE A 102 -7.33 3.95 8.19
CA PHE A 102 -8.15 5.13 7.92
C PHE A 102 -8.09 6.19 9.01
N ARG A 103 -7.66 5.84 10.23
CA ARG A 103 -7.67 6.78 11.36
C ARG A 103 -6.56 7.82 11.15
N GLY A 104 -6.95 9.07 10.95
CA GLY A 104 -6.02 10.19 10.80
C GLY A 104 -5.44 10.38 9.40
N ILE A 105 -5.96 9.71 8.35
CA ILE A 105 -5.59 10.00 6.95
C ILE A 105 -5.87 11.47 6.64
N PHE A 106 -7.10 11.91 6.91
CA PHE A 106 -7.53 13.29 6.68
C PHE A 106 -6.85 14.33 7.59
N LYS A 107 -6.11 13.90 8.61
CA LYS A 107 -5.36 14.80 9.48
C LYS A 107 -4.03 15.22 8.82
N ASN A 108 -3.44 14.36 7.98
CA ASN A 108 -2.22 14.68 7.25
C ASN A 108 -2.56 15.21 5.85
N TRP A 109 -2.63 16.54 5.72
CA TRP A 109 -2.97 17.20 4.46
C TRP A 109 -1.94 16.93 3.35
N ILE A 110 -0.69 16.68 3.69
CA ILE A 110 0.37 16.36 2.71
C ILE A 110 0.10 14.99 2.08
N PHE A 111 -0.22 13.98 2.90
CA PHE A 111 -0.57 12.65 2.43
C PHE A 111 -1.83 12.67 1.53
N VAL A 112 -2.87 13.37 1.96
CA VAL A 112 -4.10 13.53 1.16
C VAL A 112 -3.83 14.28 -0.15
N SER A 113 -2.98 15.31 -0.12
CA SER A 113 -2.59 16.07 -1.31
C SER A 113 -1.87 15.19 -2.34
N ILE A 114 -0.89 14.39 -1.91
CA ILE A 114 -0.16 13.49 -2.80
C ILE A 114 -1.09 12.42 -3.38
N LEU A 115 -1.93 11.80 -2.56
CA LEU A 115 -2.89 10.79 -3.00
C LEU A 115 -3.92 11.35 -4.00
N THR A 116 -4.40 12.55 -3.74
CA THR A 116 -5.33 13.24 -4.65
C THR A 116 -4.63 13.59 -5.97
N ALA A 117 -3.38 14.07 -5.90
CA ALA A 117 -2.59 14.38 -7.07
C ALA A 117 -2.30 13.14 -7.92
N THR A 118 -2.00 11.98 -7.33
CA THR A 118 -1.83 10.72 -8.08
C THR A 118 -3.10 10.29 -8.78
N VAL A 119 -4.28 10.39 -8.14
CA VAL A 119 -5.56 10.04 -8.79
C VAL A 119 -5.88 11.01 -9.93
N ILE A 120 -5.68 12.31 -9.75
CA ILE A 120 -5.90 13.31 -10.81
C ILE A 120 -4.96 13.04 -12.00
N PHE A 121 -3.67 12.82 -11.72
CA PHE A 121 -2.70 12.53 -12.75
C PHE A 121 -3.03 11.23 -13.48
N GLN A 122 -3.55 10.23 -12.76
CA GLN A 122 -4.00 8.97 -13.35
C GLN A 122 -5.16 9.17 -14.32
N VAL A 123 -6.16 9.99 -13.97
CA VAL A 123 -7.26 10.35 -14.88
C VAL A 123 -6.72 11.05 -16.13
N ILE A 124 -5.78 11.99 -15.95
CA ILE A 124 -5.17 12.71 -17.08
C ILE A 124 -4.40 11.75 -18.00
N ILE A 125 -3.63 10.81 -17.43
CA ILE A 125 -2.88 9.83 -18.22
C ILE A 125 -3.81 8.94 -19.05
N VAL A 126 -4.85 8.41 -18.42
CA VAL A 126 -5.75 7.43 -19.06
C VAL A 126 -6.63 8.09 -20.13
N GLU A 127 -7.15 9.30 -19.87
CA GLU A 127 -8.07 9.98 -20.78
C GLU A 127 -7.35 10.79 -21.87
N PHE A 128 -6.27 11.51 -21.54
CA PHE A 128 -5.67 12.51 -22.44
C PHE A 128 -4.31 12.10 -23.00
N LEU A 129 -3.64 11.12 -22.42
CA LEU A 129 -2.27 10.74 -22.76
C LEU A 129 -2.18 9.40 -23.52
N GLY A 130 -3.28 8.99 -24.16
CA GLY A 130 -3.42 7.73 -24.90
C GLY A 130 -2.34 7.48 -25.96
N THR A 131 -1.94 8.51 -26.67
CA THR A 131 -0.93 8.40 -27.75
C THR A 131 0.50 8.22 -27.23
N PHE A 132 0.82 8.80 -26.06
CA PHE A 132 2.14 8.69 -25.43
C PHE A 132 2.28 7.43 -24.57
N ALA A 133 1.21 7.04 -23.88
CA ALA A 133 1.19 5.89 -23.00
C ALA A 133 0.68 4.60 -23.69
N ASN A 134 0.32 4.66 -24.97
CA ASN A 134 -0.39 3.60 -25.70
C ASN A 134 -1.69 3.15 -25.03
N THR A 135 -2.31 4.02 -24.23
CA THR A 135 -3.56 3.76 -23.53
C THR A 135 -4.78 4.15 -24.36
N VAL A 136 -5.91 3.53 -24.08
CA VAL A 136 -7.22 3.92 -24.63
C VAL A 136 -8.12 4.42 -23.51
N PRO A 137 -8.99 5.42 -23.77
CA PRO A 137 -9.93 5.89 -22.75
C PRO A 137 -10.79 4.72 -22.27
N LEU A 138 -10.86 4.55 -20.96
CA LEU A 138 -11.61 3.45 -20.35
C LEU A 138 -13.07 3.84 -20.20
N SER A 139 -13.97 2.86 -20.38
CA SER A 139 -15.35 3.05 -19.96
C SER A 139 -15.44 3.20 -18.44
N TRP A 140 -16.47 3.90 -17.97
CA TRP A 140 -16.72 4.10 -16.55
C TRP A 140 -16.82 2.77 -15.77
N GLU A 141 -17.35 1.72 -16.41
CA GLU A 141 -17.43 0.37 -15.85
C GLU A 141 -16.05 -0.25 -15.58
N LEU A 142 -15.14 -0.14 -16.54
CA LEU A 142 -13.76 -0.62 -16.41
C LEU A 142 -12.99 0.20 -15.38
N TRP A 143 -13.30 1.48 -15.28
CA TRP A 143 -12.74 2.37 -14.26
C TRP A 143 -13.18 1.92 -12.86
N LEU A 144 -14.49 1.73 -12.65
CA LEU A 144 -15.04 1.19 -11.40
C LEU A 144 -14.46 -0.18 -11.07
N LEU A 145 -14.33 -1.07 -12.05
CA LEU A 145 -13.74 -2.39 -11.86
C LEU A 145 -12.30 -2.29 -11.36
N SER A 146 -11.48 -1.41 -11.94
CA SER A 146 -10.10 -1.20 -11.49
C SER A 146 -10.01 -0.66 -10.05
N VAL A 147 -10.93 0.23 -9.66
CA VAL A 147 -11.04 0.76 -8.29
C VAL A 147 -11.48 -0.35 -7.33
N ILE A 148 -12.45 -1.18 -7.71
CA ILE A 148 -12.93 -2.32 -6.91
C ILE A 148 -11.81 -3.32 -6.68
N LEU A 149 -11.10 -3.72 -7.75
CA LEU A 149 -9.93 -4.60 -7.65
C LEU A 149 -8.89 -4.01 -6.69
N GLY A 150 -8.57 -2.73 -6.85
CA GLY A 150 -7.72 -1.98 -5.93
C GLY A 150 -8.21 -2.06 -4.48
N SER A 151 -9.49 -1.79 -4.23
CA SER A 151 -10.06 -1.79 -2.88
C SER A 151 -10.00 -3.16 -2.20
N LEU A 152 -10.13 -4.24 -2.96
CA LEU A 152 -9.98 -5.62 -2.47
C LEU A 152 -8.56 -5.88 -1.95
N SER A 153 -7.52 -5.18 -2.46
CA SER A 153 -6.16 -5.30 -1.93
C SER A 153 -6.06 -4.83 -0.48
N MET A 154 -6.86 -3.85 -0.06
CA MET A 154 -6.94 -3.43 1.34
C MET A 154 -7.57 -4.50 2.23
N ILE A 155 -8.60 -5.19 1.74
CA ILE A 155 -9.22 -6.29 2.51
C ILE A 155 -8.19 -7.39 2.71
N VAL A 156 -7.45 -7.76 1.67
CA VAL A 156 -6.32 -8.70 1.76
C VAL A 156 -5.26 -8.20 2.73
N ALA A 157 -4.96 -6.90 2.74
CA ALA A 157 -4.02 -6.32 3.71
C ALA A 157 -4.47 -6.50 5.16
N VAL A 158 -5.75 -6.24 5.44
CA VAL A 158 -6.34 -6.42 6.77
C VAL A 158 -6.27 -7.88 7.18
N VAL A 159 -6.63 -8.81 6.29
CA VAL A 159 -6.54 -10.26 6.53
C VAL A 159 -5.09 -10.68 6.82
N LEU A 160 -4.12 -10.21 6.04
CA LEU A 160 -2.70 -10.47 6.28
C LEU A 160 -2.23 -9.91 7.63
N LYS A 161 -2.73 -8.73 8.03
CA LYS A 161 -2.43 -8.12 9.34
C LYS A 161 -3.01 -8.94 10.50
N CYS A 162 -4.16 -9.59 10.32
CA CYS A 162 -4.77 -10.46 11.33
C CYS A 162 -3.99 -11.76 11.61
N ILE A 163 -3.13 -12.21 10.70
CA ILE A 163 -2.33 -13.43 10.89
C ILE A 163 -1.15 -13.10 11.83
N PRO A 164 -1.12 -13.51 13.10
CA PRO A 164 -0.04 -13.17 14.00
C PRO A 164 1.26 -13.80 13.50
N VAL A 165 2.25 -12.96 13.19
CA VAL A 165 3.61 -13.44 12.93
C VAL A 165 4.32 -13.43 14.26
N GLU A 166 4.70 -14.61 14.73
CA GLU A 166 5.53 -14.79 15.92
C GLU A 166 6.85 -14.03 15.72
N SER A 167 6.88 -12.78 16.18
CA SER A 167 8.10 -12.03 16.31
C SER A 167 8.78 -12.66 17.52
N ARG A 168 9.61 -13.69 17.28
CA ARG A 168 10.39 -14.38 18.32
C ARG A 168 10.94 -13.30 19.25
N LYS A 169 10.29 -13.12 20.40
CA LYS A 169 10.84 -12.35 21.50
C LYS A 169 12.04 -13.18 21.92
N THR A 170 13.21 -12.81 21.44
CA THR A 170 14.41 -13.25 22.13
C THR A 170 14.25 -12.67 23.53
N GLU A 171 13.90 -13.51 24.51
CA GLU A 171 14.00 -13.14 25.91
C GLU A 171 15.45 -12.76 26.15
N ILE A 172 15.71 -11.47 26.30
CA ILE A 172 17.04 -10.96 26.58
C ILE A 172 17.10 -10.68 28.07
N LYS A 173 17.87 -11.50 28.79
CA LYS A 173 18.41 -11.14 30.11
C LYS A 173 19.18 -9.81 29.95
N PRO A 174 18.89 -8.78 30.75
CA PRO A 174 19.63 -7.53 30.68
C PRO A 174 21.12 -7.81 30.94
N HIS A 175 21.98 -7.39 30.00
CA HIS A 175 23.42 -7.40 30.19
C HIS A 175 23.79 -6.34 31.22
N GLY A 176 23.94 -6.73 32.49
CA GLY A 176 24.61 -5.94 33.53
C GLY A 176 23.96 -4.61 33.93
N TYR A 177 22.88 -4.18 33.29
CA TYR A 177 22.13 -2.99 33.68
C TYR A 177 20.87 -3.41 34.45
N GLN A 178 20.81 -3.02 35.72
CA GLN A 178 19.57 -3.02 36.47
C GLN A 178 18.65 -1.93 35.90
N LEU A 179 17.36 -2.24 35.76
CA LEU A 179 16.35 -1.21 35.52
C LEU A 179 16.45 -0.19 36.65
N ILE A 180 16.54 1.09 36.31
CA ILE A 180 16.52 2.15 37.32
C ILE A 180 15.17 2.01 38.03
N PRO A 181 15.14 1.90 39.37
CA PRO A 181 13.90 1.84 40.13
C PRO A 181 13.00 2.98 39.68
N GLU A 182 11.73 2.68 39.38
CA GLU A 182 10.73 3.73 39.16
C GLU A 182 10.80 4.67 40.37
N GLY A 183 11.11 5.94 40.09
CA GLY A 183 11.13 6.97 41.12
C GLY A 183 9.78 7.01 41.83
N PRO A 184 9.74 7.42 43.11
CA PRO A 184 8.52 7.36 43.92
C PRO A 184 7.36 7.99 43.15
N GLU A 185 6.26 7.23 43.06
CA GLU A 185 5.01 7.72 42.45
C GLU A 185 4.73 9.10 43.03
N ALA A 186 4.70 10.11 42.15
CA ALA A 186 4.41 11.47 42.55
C ALA A 186 3.00 11.50 43.15
N ILE A 187 2.95 11.62 44.47
CA ILE A 187 1.75 11.89 45.27
C ILE A 187 1.21 13.27 44.90
#